data_AF-A0A955QQF7-F1
#
_entry.id   AF-A0A955QQF7-F1
#
_cell.length_a   1.000
_cell.length_b   1.000
_cell.length_c   1.000
_cell.angle_alpha   90.00
_cell.angle_beta   90.00
_cell.angle_gamma   90.00
#
_symmetry.space_group_name_H-M   'P 1'
#
loop_
_entity.id
_entity.type
_entity.pdbx_description
1 polymer ?
#
loop_
_entity_poly.entity_id
_entity_poly.type
_entity_poly.pdbx_seq_one_letter_code
_entity_poly.pdbx_strand_id
1 'polypeptide(L)'
;TLVRENRAFFPVEAIRDSRSAADLLAPHFRGTDREQFVVCGLDAKHHIIGLNIVSVGSLTVSIVHPREVFKPLILMNAAAFICAHNHPSGDPTPSP
;
A
#
# COMPACT_ATOMS: atom_id res chain seq x y z
N THR A 1 13.09 5.31 -13.06
CA THR A 1 11.99 6.13 -13.59
C THR A 1 10.73 5.71 -12.89
N LEU A 2 9.96 6.63 -12.30
CA LEU A 2 8.64 6.31 -11.78
C LEU A 2 7.82 5.84 -12.97
N VAL A 3 7.78 4.53 -13.18
CA VAL A 3 6.85 3.95 -14.12
C VAL A 3 5.50 4.25 -13.48
N ARG A 4 4.72 5.09 -14.16
CA ARG A 4 3.30 5.27 -13.90
C ARG A 4 2.64 3.97 -14.34
N GLU A 5 2.98 2.87 -13.66
CA GLU A 5 2.42 1.56 -13.94
C GLU A 5 0.94 1.70 -13.70
N ASN A 6 0.22 1.55 -14.80
CA ASN A 6 -1.17 1.21 -14.94
C ASN A 6 -2.06 1.83 -13.85
N ARG A 7 -2.99 2.70 -14.25
CA ARG A 7 -4.19 2.91 -13.43
C ARG A 7 -4.82 1.53 -13.20
N ALA A 8 -4.45 0.85 -12.12
CA ALA A 8 -5.39 0.02 -11.40
C ALA A 8 -6.53 1.00 -11.17
N PHE A 9 -7.62 0.79 -11.90
CA PHE A 9 -8.84 1.55 -11.70
C PHE A 9 -9.33 1.15 -10.33
N PHE A 10 -8.72 1.72 -9.30
CA PHE A 10 -9.26 1.65 -7.97
C PHE A 10 -10.67 2.23 -8.07
N PRO A 11 -11.65 1.57 -7.45
CA PRO A 11 -12.99 2.12 -7.38
C PRO A 11 -12.91 3.58 -6.96
N VAL A 12 -13.73 4.45 -7.57
CA VAL A 12 -13.84 5.86 -7.17
C VAL A 12 -14.58 5.97 -5.82
N GLU A 13 -14.60 4.91 -5.03
CA GLU A 13 -15.23 4.86 -3.73
C GLU A 13 -14.24 5.35 -2.69
N ALA A 14 -14.70 6.24 -1.82
CA ALA A 14 -13.90 6.81 -0.76
C ALA A 14 -13.62 5.73 0.30
N ILE A 15 -12.35 5.57 0.68
CA ILE A 15 -11.98 4.70 1.79
C ILE A 15 -12.33 5.38 3.11
N ARG A 16 -13.10 4.69 3.95
CA ARG A 16 -13.62 5.24 5.22
C ARG A 16 -13.21 4.43 6.44
N ASP A 17 -12.73 3.20 6.25
CA ASP A 17 -12.35 2.31 7.33
C ASP A 17 -11.25 1.33 6.88
N SER A 18 -10.69 0.59 7.84
CA SER A 18 -9.63 -0.38 7.58
C SER A 18 -10.11 -1.59 6.76
N ARG A 19 -11.41 -1.92 6.82
CA ARG A 19 -11.98 -3.05 6.07
C ARG A 19 -12.03 -2.75 4.58
N SER A 20 -12.60 -1.60 4.20
CA SER A 20 -12.63 -1.13 2.80
C SER A 20 -11.22 -0.96 2.23
N ALA A 21 -10.27 -0.50 3.04
CA ALA A 21 -8.85 -0.48 2.64
C ALA A 21 -8.29 -1.88 2.37
N ALA A 22 -8.54 -2.84 3.27
CA ALA A 22 -8.05 -4.21 3.14
C ALA A 22 -8.67 -4.92 1.92
N ASP A 23 -9.99 -4.80 1.73
CA ASP A 23 -10.71 -5.42 0.61
C ASP A 23 -10.19 -4.92 -0.75
N LEU A 24 -9.87 -3.63 -0.82
CA LEU A 24 -9.36 -3.00 -2.02
C LEU A 24 -7.88 -3.34 -2.28
N LEU A 25 -7.05 -3.41 -1.23
CA LEU A 25 -5.62 -3.70 -1.35
C LEU A 25 -5.30 -5.20 -1.43
N ALA A 26 -6.16 -6.09 -0.92
CA ALA A 26 -5.93 -7.54 -0.91
C ALA A 26 -5.61 -8.13 -2.30
N PRO A 27 -6.27 -7.74 -3.41
CA PRO A 27 -5.90 -8.18 -4.76
C PRO A 27 -4.44 -7.89 -5.14
N HIS A 28 -3.85 -6.80 -4.64
CA HIS A 28 -2.45 -6.44 -4.92
C HIS A 28 -1.47 -7.46 -4.34
N PHE A 29 -1.80 -8.05 -3.19
CA PHE A 29 -0.97 -9.02 -2.49
C PHE A 29 -1.26 -10.48 -2.88
N ARG A 30 -2.23 -10.74 -3.77
CA ARG A 30 -2.56 -12.13 -4.13
C ARG A 30 -1.41 -12.76 -4.92
N GLY A 31 -0.98 -13.93 -4.47
CA GLY A 31 0.06 -14.71 -5.15
C GLY A 31 1.48 -14.23 -4.88
N THR A 32 1.67 -13.28 -3.95
CA THR A 32 3.01 -12.91 -3.50
C THR A 32 3.51 -13.92 -2.48
N ASP A 33 4.71 -14.45 -2.70
CA ASP A 33 5.39 -15.40 -1.82
C ASP A 33 6.28 -14.70 -0.76
N ARG A 34 6.32 -13.36 -0.81
CA ARG A 34 7.11 -12.50 0.07
C ARG A 34 6.24 -11.44 0.70
N GLU A 35 6.67 -10.99 1.87
CA GLU A 35 6.11 -9.80 2.49
C GLU A 35 6.41 -8.57 1.63
N GLN A 36 5.40 -7.75 1.39
CA GLN A 36 5.51 -6.48 0.72
C GLN A 36 4.92 -5.41 1.61
N PHE A 37 5.67 -4.34 1.87
CA PHE A 37 5.15 -3.13 2.50
C PHE A 37 4.85 -2.10 1.42
N VAL A 38 3.61 -1.65 1.38
CA VAL A 38 3.13 -0.70 0.38
C VAL A 38 2.52 0.52 1.05
N VAL A 39 2.58 1.65 0.34
CA VAL A 39 1.89 2.87 0.69
C VAL A 39 0.90 3.20 -0.41
N CYS A 40 -0.30 3.59 -0.01
CA CYS A 40 -1.39 3.97 -0.89
C CYS A 40 -1.75 5.43 -0.61
N GLY A 41 -1.54 6.31 -1.57
CA GLY A 41 -1.88 7.72 -1.44
C GLY A 41 -3.33 7.99 -1.76
N LEU A 42 -3.91 8.93 -1.01
CA LEU A 42 -5.31 9.33 -1.10
C LEU A 42 -5.43 10.81 -1.44
N ASP A 43 -6.48 11.18 -2.18
CA ASP A 43 -6.91 12.58 -2.33
C ASP A 43 -7.68 13.08 -1.08
N ALA A 44 -8.07 14.36 -1.08
CA ALA A 44 -8.82 14.97 0.02
C ALA A 44 -10.24 14.41 0.21
N LYS A 45 -10.74 13.59 -0.72
CA LYS A 45 -12.01 12.85 -0.62
C LYS A 45 -11.80 11.38 -0.27
N HIS A 46 -10.56 11.00 0.07
CA HIS A 46 -10.13 9.64 0.38
C HIS A 46 -10.27 8.64 -0.77
N HIS A 47 -10.19 9.10 -2.02
CA HIS A 47 -10.02 8.20 -3.17
C HIS A 47 -8.55 7.89 -3.38
N ILE A 48 -8.26 6.68 -3.86
CA ILE A 48 -6.88 6.30 -4.16
C ILE A 48 -6.39 7.01 -5.42
N ILE A 49 -5.23 7.63 -5.29
CA ILE A 49 -4.55 8.32 -6.40
C ILE A 49 -3.27 7.61 -6.84
N GLY A 50 -2.79 6.64 -6.06
CA GLY A 50 -1.64 5.82 -6.41
C GLY A 50 -1.24 4.85 -5.32
N LEU A 51 -0.49 3.82 -5.71
CA LEU A 51 0.09 2.82 -4.83
C LEU A 51 1.58 2.70 -5.13
N ASN A 52 2.40 2.53 -4.09
CA ASN A 52 3.83 2.33 -4.22
C ASN A 52 4.31 1.23 -3.27
N ILE A 53 5.07 0.27 -3.81
CA ILE A 53 5.78 -0.73 -3.02
C ILE A 53 7.03 -0.06 -2.46
N VAL A 54 7.09 0.09 -1.14
CA VAL A 54 8.22 0.73 -0.44
C VAL A 54 9.31 -0.29 -0.13
N SER A 55 8.91 -1.51 0.19
CA SER A 55 9.82 -2.58 0.52
C SER A 55 9.22 -3.92 0.11
N VAL A 56 10.06 -4.79 -0.43
CA VAL A 56 9.79 -6.21 -0.58
C VAL A 56 10.71 -6.89 0.44
N GLY A 57 10.11 -7.37 1.52
CA GLY A 57 10.81 -8.02 2.61
C GLY A 57 11.42 -9.36 2.20
N SER A 58 12.17 -9.96 3.13
CA SER A 58 12.49 -11.38 3.07
C SER A 58 11.35 -12.19 3.72
N LEU A 59 11.61 -13.38 4.24
CA LEU A 59 10.60 -14.20 4.92
C LEU A 59 10.12 -13.64 6.28
N THR A 60 10.85 -12.69 6.90
CA THR A 60 10.62 -12.36 8.33
C THR A 60 10.66 -10.88 8.70
N VAL A 61 11.20 -10.00 7.85
CA VAL A 61 11.29 -8.55 8.15
C VAL A 61 11.27 -7.74 6.85
N SER A 62 10.52 -6.64 6.87
CA SER A 62 10.63 -5.54 5.92
C SER A 62 11.14 -4.29 6.64
N ILE A 63 12.36 -3.83 6.30
CA ILE A 63 12.89 -2.56 6.81
C ILE A 63 12.22 -1.41 6.05
N VAL A 64 11.47 -0.57 6.77
CA VAL A 64 10.77 0.58 6.18
C VAL A 64 11.42 1.86 6.65
N HIS A 65 12.05 2.60 5.73
CA HIS A 65 12.62 3.91 6.04
C HIS A 65 11.61 5.03 5.72
N PRO A 66 11.35 5.99 6.62
CA PRO A 66 10.38 7.06 6.37
C PRO A 66 10.58 7.82 5.05
N ARG A 67 11.82 8.04 4.62
CA ARG A 67 12.09 8.68 3.31
C ARG A 67 11.47 7.91 2.12
N GLU A 68 11.51 6.57 2.15
CA GLU A 68 10.98 5.74 1.08
C GLU A 68 9.45 5.65 1.14
N VAL A 69 8.85 5.89 2.32
CA VAL A 69 7.41 6.06 2.50
C VAL A 69 6.94 7.42 1.97
N PHE A 70 7.56 8.51 2.41
CA PHE A 70 7.05 9.85 2.14
C PHE A 70 7.39 10.39 0.76
N LYS A 71 8.55 10.03 0.19
CA LYS A 71 8.94 10.48 -1.15
C LYS A 71 7.88 10.18 -2.23
N PRO A 72 7.37 8.94 -2.40
CA PRO A 72 6.33 8.67 -3.38
C PRO A 72 5.01 9.39 -3.06
N LEU A 73 4.62 9.49 -1.79
CA LEU A 73 3.41 10.18 -1.36
C LEU A 73 3.43 11.68 -1.69
N ILE A 74 4.57 12.33 -1.48
CA ILE A 74 4.79 13.73 -1.87
C ILE A 74 4.72 13.87 -3.40
N LEU A 75 5.39 12.99 -4.14
CA LEU A 75 5.40 13.04 -5.62
C LEU A 75 4.04 12.81 -6.26
N MET A 76 3.12 12.09 -5.59
CA MET A 76 1.75 11.90 -6.07
C MET A 76 0.76 12.97 -5.58
N ASN A 77 1.20 13.94 -4.79
CA ASN A 77 0.35 14.96 -4.13
C ASN A 77 -0.74 14.34 -3.24
N ALA A 78 -0.38 13.32 -2.45
CA ALA A 78 -1.30 12.71 -1.50
C ALA A 78 -1.71 13.68 -0.40
N ALA A 79 -3.01 13.78 -0.13
CA ALA A 79 -3.57 14.52 1.01
C ALA A 79 -3.60 13.65 2.28
N ALA A 80 -3.74 12.34 2.12
CA ALA A 80 -3.68 11.32 3.17
C ALA A 80 -3.07 10.03 2.59
N PHE A 81 -2.75 9.05 3.43
CA PHE A 81 -2.22 7.77 2.97
C PHE A 81 -2.58 6.60 3.88
N ILE A 82 -2.47 5.40 3.34
CA ILE A 82 -2.61 4.12 4.04
C ILE A 82 -1.31 3.36 3.87
N CYS A 83 -0.85 2.70 4.93
CA CYS A 83 0.21 1.70 4.87
C CYS A 83 -0.41 0.30 4.98
N ALA A 84 0.07 -0.65 4.20
CA ALA A 84 -0.36 -2.04 4.29
C ALA A 84 0.82 -2.98 4.02
N HIS A 85 0.77 -4.17 4.61
CA HIS A 85 1.62 -5.28 4.23
C HIS A 85 0.84 -6.59 4.23
N ASN A 86 1.34 -7.58 3.51
CA ASN A 86 0.85 -8.96 3.58
C ASN A 86 1.79 -9.83 4.41
N HIS A 87 1.23 -10.88 5.03
CA HIS A 87 2.00 -11.99 5.59
C HIS A 87 1.75 -13.21 4.71
N PRO A 88 2.77 -13.81 4.08
CA PRO A 88 2.62 -15.02 3.26
C PRO A 88 2.02 -16.22 4.03
N SER A 89 2.13 -16.23 5.36
CA SER A 89 1.49 -17.22 6.24
C SER A 89 -0.04 -17.14 6.24
N GLY A 90 -0.61 -15.98 5.88
CA GLY A 90 -2.04 -15.70 5.95
C GLY A 90 -2.55 -15.24 7.32
N ASP A 91 -1.70 -15.19 8.35
CA ASP A 91 -2.06 -14.66 9.68
C ASP A 91 -1.85 -13.14 9.71
N PRO A 92 -2.90 -12.32 9.90
CA PRO A 92 -2.78 -10.86 9.95
C PRO A 92 -2.42 -10.33 11.35
N THR A 93 -2.11 -11.20 12.32
CA THR A 93 -1.75 -10.79 13.68
C THR A 93 -0.50 -9.89 13.64
N PRO A 94 -0.54 -8.68 14.23
CA PRO A 94 0.57 -7.75 14.16
C PRO A 94 1.80 -8.31 14.88
N SER A 95 2.94 -8.22 14.20
CA SER A 95 4.25 -8.50 14.79
C SER A 95 4.63 -7.39 15.80
N PRO A 96 5.50 -7.68 16.78
CA PRO A 96 6.04 -6.69 17.71
C PRO A 96 6.79 -5.54 17.04
#